data_AF-Q24ZP4-F1
#
_entry.id   AF-Q24ZP4-F1
#
_cell.length_a   1.000
_cell.length_b   1.000
_cell.length_c   1.000
_cell.angle_alpha   90.00
_cell.angle_beta   90.00
_cell.angle_gamma   90.00
#
_symmetry.space_group_name_H-M   'P 1'
#
loop_
_entity.id
_entity.type
_entity.pdbx_description
1 polymer ?
#
loop_
_entity_poly.entity_id
_entity_poly.type
_entity_poly.pdbx_seq_one_letter_code
_entity_poly.pdbx_strand_id
1 'polypeptide(L)'
;MDERHECIYVFSKEGAHRLRLSQEESIALLVLRLIYQEKRQGVLLTAFPLTTKYEIRAKYETFRLPFPGKTRFLETIKLFTQYKLLQSLDDEVNLDECRFRLFHTLLYALDADSIERIHERIRAYDLEIDEEELLYEMDETASAR
;
A
#
# COMPACT_ATOMS: atom_id res chain seq x y z
N MET A 1 -4.07 -19.62 -12.44
CA MET A 1 -5.40 -18.96 -12.48
C MET A 1 -5.94 -19.03 -11.07
N ASP A 2 -6.34 -17.91 -10.48
CA ASP A 2 -7.12 -17.98 -9.23
C ASP A 2 -8.61 -17.96 -9.57
N GLU A 3 -9.25 -19.11 -9.43
CA GLU A 3 -10.67 -19.30 -9.70
C GLU A 3 -11.57 -18.51 -8.73
N ARG A 4 -11.08 -18.16 -7.54
CA ARG A 4 -11.87 -17.41 -6.55
C ARG A 4 -12.10 -15.95 -6.93
N HIS A 5 -11.23 -15.39 -7.78
CA HIS A 5 -11.23 -13.97 -8.13
C HIS A 5 -11.16 -13.75 -9.64
N GLU A 6 -11.28 -14.81 -10.44
CA GLU A 6 -11.26 -14.80 -11.91
C GLU A 6 -10.07 -14.03 -12.50
N CYS A 7 -8.91 -14.11 -11.83
CA CYS A 7 -7.70 -13.36 -12.21
C CYS A 7 -6.64 -14.30 -12.82
N ILE A 8 -6.05 -13.86 -13.93
CA ILE A 8 -4.84 -14.44 -14.52
C ILE A 8 -3.69 -13.47 -14.28
N TYR A 9 -2.64 -13.94 -13.64
CA TYR A 9 -1.41 -13.18 -13.39
C TYR A 9 -0.19 -14.02 -13.75
N VAL A 10 0.91 -13.34 -14.06
CA VAL A 10 2.20 -13.96 -14.36
C VAL A 10 3.16 -13.65 -13.23
N PHE A 11 3.79 -14.68 -12.68
CA PHE A 11 4.81 -14.55 -11.65
C PHE A 11 6.16 -15.07 -12.18
N SER A 12 7.19 -14.22 -12.16
CA SER A 12 8.56 -14.62 -12.48
C SER A 12 9.28 -15.04 -11.20
N LYS A 13 9.74 -16.30 -11.14
CA LYS A 13 10.50 -16.83 -9.99
C LYS A 13 11.78 -16.05 -9.70
N GLU A 14 12.40 -15.52 -10.74
CA GLU A 14 13.68 -14.78 -10.67
C GLU A 14 13.46 -13.27 -10.48
N GLY A 15 12.22 -12.79 -10.63
CA GLY A 15 11.87 -11.39 -10.38
C GLY A 15 12.43 -10.38 -11.38
N ALA A 16 12.98 -10.84 -12.50
CA ALA A 16 13.59 -10.00 -13.54
C ALA A 16 12.62 -8.97 -14.17
N HIS A 17 11.32 -9.17 -13.98
CA HIS A 17 10.25 -8.30 -14.52
C HIS A 17 9.42 -7.63 -13.43
N ARG A 18 9.93 -7.52 -12.20
CA ARG A 18 9.24 -6.78 -11.13
C ARG A 18 9.37 -5.27 -11.35
N LEU A 19 8.25 -4.56 -11.31
CA LEU A 19 8.26 -3.11 -11.23
C LEU A 19 8.78 -2.69 -9.84
N ARG A 20 9.78 -1.80 -9.82
CA ARG A 20 10.20 -1.13 -8.59
C ARG A 20 9.33 0.10 -8.38
N LEU A 21 8.50 0.07 -7.35
CA LEU A 21 7.74 1.23 -6.91
C LEU A 21 8.63 2.14 -6.06
N SER A 22 8.43 3.44 -6.19
CA SER A 22 8.90 4.44 -5.23
C SER A 22 8.19 4.28 -3.88
N GLN A 23 8.68 4.97 -2.86
CA GLN A 23 8.05 4.97 -1.55
C GLN A 23 6.60 5.49 -1.61
N GLU A 24 6.36 6.60 -2.33
CA GLU A 24 5.03 7.19 -2.49
C GLU A 24 4.06 6.23 -3.19
N GLU A 25 4.51 5.57 -4.26
CA GLU A 25 3.70 4.57 -4.98
C GLU A 25 3.43 3.34 -4.12
N SER A 26 4.40 2.89 -3.34
CA SER A 26 4.23 1.76 -2.43
C SER A 26 3.19 2.07 -1.34
N ILE A 27 3.25 3.27 -0.75
CA ILE A 27 2.27 3.77 0.21
C ILE A 27 0.88 3.84 -0.44
N ALA A 28 0.77 4.40 -1.65
CA ALA A 28 -0.49 4.49 -2.36
C ALA A 28 -1.11 3.11 -2.63
N LEU A 29 -0.28 2.14 -2.99
CA LEU A 29 -0.72 0.76 -3.21
C LEU A 29 -1.24 0.13 -1.91
N LEU A 30 -0.55 0.33 -0.79
CA LEU A 30 -0.97 -0.16 0.53
C LEU A 30 -2.29 0.49 1.00
N VAL A 31 -2.46 1.80 0.77
CA VAL A 31 -3.71 2.50 1.10
C VAL A 31 -4.88 1.95 0.28
N LEU A 32 -4.70 1.76 -1.03
CA LEU A 32 -5.74 1.17 -1.89
C LEU A 32 -6.06 -0.27 -1.51
N ARG A 33 -5.02 -1.04 -1.15
CA ARG A 33 -5.15 -2.41 -0.67
C ARG A 33 -6.04 -2.50 0.57
N LEU A 34 -5.80 -1.60 1.53
CA LEU A 34 -6.58 -1.52 2.76
C LEU A 34 -8.05 -1.17 2.48
N ILE A 35 -8.29 -0.12 1.67
CA ILE A 35 -9.66 0.27 1.27
C ILE A 35 -10.39 -0.90 0.61
N TYR A 36 -9.71 -1.62 -0.29
CA TYR A 36 -10.29 -2.79 -0.95
C TYR A 36 -10.72 -3.87 0.06
N GLN A 37 -9.87 -4.19 1.04
CA GLN A 37 -10.15 -5.20 2.06
C GLN A 37 -11.36 -4.81 2.92
N GLU A 38 -11.39 -3.56 3.41
CA GLU A 38 -12.48 -3.04 4.23
C GLU A 38 -13.82 -3.08 3.47
N LYS A 39 -13.84 -2.63 2.21
CA LYS A 39 -15.08 -2.58 1.41
C LYS A 39 -15.56 -3.96 0.98
N ARG A 40 -14.68 -4.94 0.79
CA ARG A 40 -15.06 -6.33 0.46
C ARG A 40 -15.68 -7.09 1.64
N GLN A 41 -15.38 -6.70 2.87
CA GLN A 41 -16.02 -7.29 4.06
C GLN A 41 -17.52 -6.90 4.16
N GLY A 42 -17.96 -5.86 3.44
CA GLY A 42 -19.37 -5.43 3.39
C GLY A 42 -20.20 -6.10 2.29
N VAL A 43 -20.79 -7.26 2.58
CA VAL A 43 -22.02 -7.93 2.04
C VAL A 43 -22.34 -7.98 0.52
N LEU A 44 -21.73 -7.21 -0.39
CA LEU A 44 -22.04 -7.24 -1.82
C LEU A 44 -21.07 -8.15 -2.59
N LEU A 45 -21.45 -9.42 -2.75
CA LEU A 45 -20.61 -10.48 -3.33
C LEU A 45 -20.30 -10.34 -4.84
N THR A 46 -20.87 -9.40 -5.58
CA THR A 46 -20.79 -9.39 -7.05
C THR A 46 -20.23 -8.13 -7.70
N ALA A 47 -19.84 -7.10 -6.94
CA ALA A 47 -19.27 -5.87 -7.52
C ALA A 47 -17.80 -5.63 -7.09
N PHE A 48 -17.01 -5.07 -8.00
CA PHE A 48 -15.73 -4.47 -7.67
C PHE A 48 -15.95 -3.27 -6.72
N PRO A 49 -15.22 -3.17 -5.59
CA PRO A 49 -15.35 -2.04 -4.68
C PRO A 49 -15.12 -0.70 -5.39
N LEU A 50 -15.94 0.30 -5.04
CA LEU A 50 -15.74 1.67 -5.49
C LEU A 50 -15.12 2.49 -4.35
N THR A 51 -14.21 3.37 -4.69
CA THR A 51 -13.64 4.37 -3.78
C THR A 51 -13.64 5.75 -4.42
N THR A 52 -13.60 6.82 -3.63
CA THR A 52 -13.38 8.18 -4.14
C THR A 52 -11.98 8.69 -3.82
N LYS A 53 -11.52 9.75 -4.49
CA LYS A 53 -10.28 10.45 -4.12
C LYS A 53 -10.35 10.98 -2.69
N TYR A 54 -11.51 11.48 -2.26
CA TYR A 54 -11.76 11.91 -0.89
C TYR A 54 -11.47 10.79 0.12
N GLU A 55 -12.02 9.58 -0.10
CA GLU A 55 -11.78 8.43 0.79
C GLU A 55 -10.30 8.01 0.80
N ILE A 56 -9.62 8.06 -0.35
CA ILE A 56 -8.17 7.81 -0.42
C ILE A 56 -7.43 8.85 0.43
N ARG A 57 -7.75 10.14 0.28
CA ARG A 57 -7.14 11.21 1.09
C ARG A 57 -7.38 11.02 2.58
N ALA A 58 -8.62 10.70 2.98
CA ALA A 58 -8.97 10.46 4.37
C ALA A 58 -8.15 9.30 4.98
N LYS A 59 -7.83 8.26 4.20
CA LYS A 59 -6.92 7.20 4.64
C LYS A 59 -5.50 7.69 4.88
N TYR A 60 -4.94 8.51 3.99
CA TYR A 60 -3.62 9.13 4.23
C TYR A 60 -3.62 9.93 5.53
N GLU A 61 -4.66 10.75 5.75
CA GLU A 61 -4.81 11.56 6.97
C GLU A 61 -4.91 10.70 8.24
N THR A 62 -5.66 9.58 8.18
CA THR A 62 -5.79 8.62 9.30
C THR A 62 -4.44 8.09 9.76
N PHE A 63 -3.53 7.81 8.84
CA PHE A 63 -2.17 7.33 9.13
C PHE A 63 -1.13 8.45 9.27
N ARG A 64 -1.56 9.73 9.26
CA ARG A 64 -0.67 10.91 9.30
C ARG A 64 0.38 10.92 8.18
N LEU A 65 0.01 10.40 7.02
CA LEU A 65 0.86 10.32 5.83
C LEU A 65 0.68 11.56 4.94
N PRO A 66 1.74 12.07 4.30
CA PRO A 66 1.62 13.17 3.36
C PRO A 66 0.86 12.70 2.10
N PHE A 67 -0.21 13.41 1.75
CA PHE A 67 -0.94 13.12 0.51
C PHE A 67 -0.15 13.62 -0.71
N PRO A 68 -0.02 12.82 -1.78
CA PRO A 68 0.73 13.22 -2.97
C PRO A 68 0.14 14.47 -3.63
N GLY A 69 1.01 15.32 -4.18
CA GLY A 69 0.60 16.48 -4.97
C GLY A 69 -0.20 16.08 -6.22
N LYS A 70 -0.92 17.04 -6.82
CA LYS A 70 -1.83 16.83 -7.96
C LYS A 70 -1.19 15.99 -9.09
N THR A 71 0.00 16.38 -9.53
CA THR A 71 0.72 15.70 -10.62
C THR A 71 1.11 14.27 -10.24
N ARG A 72 1.68 14.08 -9.05
CA ARG A 72 2.10 12.77 -8.54
C ARG A 72 0.92 11.83 -8.37
N PHE A 73 -0.19 12.31 -7.81
CA PHE A 73 -1.41 11.52 -7.69
C PHE A 73 -1.88 11.03 -9.07
N LEU A 74 -1.91 11.92 -10.07
CA LEU A 74 -2.34 11.57 -11.43
C LEU A 74 -1.38 10.57 -12.11
N GLU A 75 -0.06 10.69 -11.91
CA GLU A 75 0.93 9.72 -12.36
C GLU A 75 0.70 8.34 -11.73
N THR A 76 0.51 8.30 -10.40
CA THR A 76 0.23 7.06 -9.66
C THR A 76 -1.07 6.40 -10.12
N ILE A 77 -2.15 7.16 -10.34
CA ILE A 77 -3.42 6.63 -10.86
C ILE A 77 -3.24 6.05 -12.26
N LYS A 78 -2.47 6.72 -13.14
CA LYS A 78 -2.16 6.19 -14.49
C LYS A 78 -1.38 4.88 -14.41
N LEU A 79 -0.34 4.83 -13.57
CA LEU A 79 0.45 3.63 -13.34
C LEU A 79 -0.44 2.48 -12.87
N PHE A 80 -1.25 2.70 -11.84
CA PHE A 80 -2.13 1.65 -11.28
C PHE A 80 -3.23 1.22 -12.25
N THR A 81 -3.69 2.12 -13.13
CA THR A 81 -4.62 1.77 -14.21
C THR A 81 -3.95 0.89 -15.27
N GLN A 82 -2.69 1.14 -15.61
CA GLN A 82 -1.91 0.32 -16.54
C GLN A 82 -1.76 -1.12 -16.03
N TYR A 83 -1.51 -1.30 -14.73
CA TYR A 83 -1.41 -2.60 -14.07
C TYR A 83 -2.76 -3.20 -13.65
N LYS A 84 -3.88 -2.62 -14.10
CA LYS A 84 -5.24 -3.09 -13.81
C LYS A 84 -5.52 -3.23 -12.32
N LEU A 85 -4.95 -2.37 -11.47
CA LEU A 85 -5.22 -2.34 -10.03
C LEU A 85 -6.49 -1.55 -9.71
N LEU A 86 -6.72 -0.49 -10.48
CA LEU A 86 -7.92 0.33 -10.41
C LEU A 86 -8.32 0.86 -11.79
N GLN A 87 -9.48 1.48 -11.87
CA GLN A 87 -9.94 2.24 -13.04
C GLN A 87 -10.69 3.49 -12.57
N SER A 88 -10.33 4.67 -13.09
CA SER A 88 -11.14 5.88 -12.88
C SER A 88 -12.45 5.80 -13.68
N LEU A 89 -13.55 6.23 -13.08
CA LEU A 89 -14.88 6.24 -13.68
C LEU A 89 -15.31 7.63 -14.16
N ASP A 90 -14.50 8.65 -13.88
CA ASP A 90 -14.79 10.05 -14.19
C ASP A 90 -13.57 10.66 -14.92
N ASP A 91 -13.79 11.65 -15.78
CA ASP A 91 -12.72 12.20 -16.63
C ASP A 91 -11.69 13.02 -15.81
N GLU A 92 -12.15 13.75 -14.79
CA GLU A 92 -11.28 14.59 -13.96
C GLU A 92 -10.87 13.89 -12.66
N VAL A 93 -9.71 13.24 -12.71
CA VAL A 93 -9.09 12.47 -11.61
C VAL A 93 -8.81 13.32 -10.37
N ASN A 94 -8.68 14.65 -10.50
CA ASN A 94 -8.28 15.49 -9.39
C ASN A 94 -9.43 16.00 -8.53
N LEU A 95 -10.69 15.79 -8.93
CA LEU A 95 -11.83 16.10 -8.07
C LEU A 95 -11.88 15.12 -6.91
N ASP A 96 -12.19 15.61 -5.72
CA ASP A 96 -12.29 14.77 -4.53
C ASP A 96 -13.44 13.73 -4.65
N GLU A 97 -14.48 14.06 -5.43
CA GLU A 97 -15.59 13.15 -5.76
C GLU A 97 -15.26 12.12 -6.85
N CYS A 98 -14.09 12.23 -7.52
CA CYS A 98 -13.70 11.29 -8.58
C CYS A 98 -13.69 9.86 -8.03
N ARG A 99 -14.38 8.97 -8.75
CA ARG A 99 -14.61 7.58 -8.37
C ARG A 99 -13.62 6.66 -9.08
N PHE A 100 -13.18 5.66 -8.34
CA PHE A 100 -12.30 4.61 -8.81
C PHE A 100 -12.91 3.25 -8.50
N ARG A 101 -12.92 2.38 -9.50
CA ARG A 101 -13.20 0.96 -9.35
C ARG A 101 -11.92 0.23 -8.97
N LEU A 102 -11.95 -0.56 -7.91
CA LEU A 102 -10.80 -1.34 -7.42
C LEU A 102 -10.91 -2.79 -7.86
N PHE A 103 -9.87 -3.30 -8.52
CA PHE A 103 -9.87 -4.67 -9.06
C PHE A 103 -9.26 -5.67 -8.07
N HIS A 104 -9.59 -6.94 -8.25
CA HIS A 104 -9.12 -8.04 -7.38
C HIS A 104 -7.61 -8.28 -7.54
N THR A 105 -7.02 -7.82 -8.64
CA THR A 105 -5.57 -7.74 -8.87
C THR A 105 -4.81 -7.04 -7.74
N LEU A 106 -5.44 -6.11 -7.00
CA LEU A 106 -4.88 -5.53 -5.77
C LEU A 106 -4.52 -6.59 -4.73
N LEU A 107 -5.20 -7.75 -4.71
CA LEU A 107 -4.86 -8.85 -3.81
C LEU A 107 -3.53 -9.51 -4.11
N TYR A 108 -3.08 -9.46 -5.36
CA TYR A 108 -1.88 -10.17 -5.82
C TYR A 108 -0.72 -9.21 -6.09
N ALA A 109 -0.98 -7.91 -6.15
CA ALA A 109 0.07 -6.90 -6.30
C ALA A 109 1.05 -6.89 -5.11
N LEU A 110 0.57 -7.33 -3.94
CA LEU A 110 1.35 -7.45 -2.73
C LEU A 110 1.25 -8.88 -2.21
N ASP A 111 2.41 -9.53 -2.08
CA ASP A 111 2.54 -10.84 -1.46
C ASP A 111 2.50 -10.68 0.07
N ALA A 112 1.57 -11.39 0.73
CA ALA A 112 1.37 -11.30 2.18
C ALA A 112 2.61 -11.76 2.94
N ASP A 113 3.27 -12.82 2.47
CA ASP A 113 4.50 -13.35 3.06
C ASP A 113 5.62 -12.30 2.99
N SER A 114 5.69 -11.56 1.88
CA SER A 114 6.65 -10.47 1.71
C SER A 114 6.37 -9.31 2.68
N ILE A 115 5.10 -8.97 2.93
CA ILE A 115 4.73 -7.95 3.93
C ILE A 115 5.15 -8.38 5.32
N GLU A 116 4.86 -9.63 5.70
CA GLU A 116 5.17 -10.16 7.03
C GLU A 116 6.68 -10.18 7.29
N ARG A 117 7.48 -10.63 6.31
CA ARG A 117 8.95 -10.57 6.40
C ARG A 117 9.48 -9.14 6.53
N ILE A 118 8.89 -8.17 5.84
CA ILE A 118 9.29 -6.75 5.97
C ILE A 118 8.94 -6.24 7.36
N HIS A 119 7.76 -6.58 7.87
CA HIS A 119 7.33 -6.21 9.22
C HIS A 119 8.24 -6.83 10.31
N GLU A 120 8.59 -8.12 10.19
CA GLU A 120 9.55 -8.77 11.09
C GLU A 120 10.91 -8.07 11.06
N ARG A 121 11.41 -7.71 9.87
CA ARG A 121 12.67 -6.96 9.74
C ARG A 121 12.60 -5.59 10.40
N ILE A 122 11.50 -4.85 10.23
CA ILE A 122 11.31 -3.54 10.88
C ILE A 122 11.33 -3.71 12.40
N ARG A 123 10.62 -4.71 12.95
CA ARG A 123 10.67 -4.99 14.39
C ARG A 123 12.08 -5.32 14.87
N ALA A 124 12.82 -6.15 14.13
CA ALA A 124 14.20 -6.47 14.50
C ALA A 124 15.08 -5.22 14.54
N TYR A 125 14.92 -4.30 13.59
CA TYR A 125 15.61 -3.01 13.62
C TYR A 125 15.25 -2.17 14.84
N ASP A 126 13.97 -2.10 15.22
CA ASP A 126 13.55 -1.36 16.41
C ASP A 126 14.16 -1.97 17.69
N LEU A 127 14.24 -3.30 17.79
CA LEU A 127 14.88 -3.97 18.92
C LEU A 127 16.40 -3.75 18.98
N GLU A 128 17.09 -3.76 17.83
CA GLU A 128 18.52 -3.47 17.76
C GLU A 128 18.82 -2.02 18.19
N ILE A 129 17.95 -1.07 17.81
CA ILE A 129 18.04 0.32 18.26
C ILE A 129 17.82 0.42 19.78
N ASP A 130 16.82 -0.27 20.32
CA ASP A 130 16.57 -0.30 21.77
C ASP A 130 17.77 -0.90 22.54
N GLU A 131 18.40 -1.96 22.02
CA GLU A 131 19.60 -2.55 22.64
C GLU A 131 20.81 -1.62 22.60
N GLU A 132 21.05 -0.93 21.48
CA GLU A 132 22.11 0.09 21.40
C GLU A 132 21.84 1.26 22.36
N GLU A 133 20.61 1.78 22.41
CA GLU A 133 20.23 2.89 23.28
C GLU A 133 20.37 2.52 24.78
N LEU A 134 19.99 1.28 25.15
CA LEU A 134 20.24 0.72 26.49
C LEU A 134 21.74 0.62 26.81
N LEU A 135 22.57 0.20 25.87
CA LEU A 135 24.03 0.11 26.06
C LEU A 135 24.66 1.50 26.25
N TYR A 136 24.18 2.53 25.54
CA TYR A 136 24.63 3.91 25.71
C TYR A 136 24.24 4.48 27.09
N GLU A 137 23.01 4.27 27.56
CA GLU A 137 22.58 4.72 28.90
C GLU A 137 23.36 4.03 30.04
N MET A 138 23.69 2.74 29.85
CA MET A 138 24.49 1.98 30.82
C MET A 138 25.94 2.47 30.90
N ASP A 139 26.55 2.87 29.78
CA ASP A 139 27.91 3.41 29.74
C ASP A 139 27.98 4.83 30.33
N GLU A 140 26.96 5.67 30.08
CA GLU A 140 26.87 7.02 30.64
C GLU A 140 26.68 7.00 32.17
N THR A 141 25.85 6.09 32.69
CA THR A 141 25.66 5.90 34.14
C THR A 141 26.87 5.26 34.83
N ALA A 142 27.66 4.46 34.11
CA ALA A 142 28.92 3.90 34.60
C ALA A 142 30.05 4.95 34.62
N SER A 143 30.08 5.87 33.65
CA SER A 143 31.11 6.92 33.56
C SER A 143 30.83 8.14 34.46
N ALA A 144 29.62 8.27 35.02
CA ALA A 144 29.22 9.35 35.93
C ALA A 144 29.44 9.04 37.44
N ARG A 145 30.05 7.89 37.77
CA ARG A 145 30.35 7.44 39.14
C ARG A 145 31.84 7.44 39.48
#